data_AF-A0A2M9GL07-F1
#
_entry.id   AF-A0A2M9GL07-F1
#
_cell.length_a   1.000
_cell.length_b   1.000
_cell.length_c   1.000
_cell.angle_alpha   90.00
_cell.angle_beta   90.00
_cell.angle_gamma   90.00
#
_symmetry.space_group_name_H-M   'P 1'
#
loop_
_entity.id
_entity.type
_entity.pdbx_description
1 polymer ?
#
loop_
_entity_poly.entity_id
_entity_poly.type
_entity_poly.pdbx_seq_one_letter_code
_entity_poly.pdbx_strand_id
1 'polypeptide(L)'
;MPCETCQRLGESVTWLDFGIKITRLPVIPLCPKEQDLYRFFVESHLVWKVDHLDAYGQFWLCVQYDEQRYELLAPLPGTYEKILCDPPYPVPRH
;
A
#
# COMPACT_ATOMS: atom_id res chain seq x y z
N MET A 1 -16.49 16.34 20.25
CA MET A 1 -17.23 16.09 19.01
C MET A 1 -16.26 15.48 18.02
N PRO A 2 -16.53 14.29 17.44
CA PRO A 2 -15.66 13.73 16.40
C PRO A 2 -15.72 14.63 15.16
N CYS A 3 -14.60 14.76 14.45
CA CYS A 3 -14.54 15.61 13.27
C CYS A 3 -15.45 15.04 12.15
N GLU A 4 -16.13 15.89 11.38
CA GLU A 4 -17.02 15.43 10.29
C GLU A 4 -16.27 14.56 9.25
N THR A 5 -14.98 14.85 9.04
CA THR A 5 -14.07 14.01 8.22
C THR A 5 -13.88 12.62 8.84
N CYS A 6 -13.77 12.55 10.16
CA CYS A 6 -13.60 11.33 10.94
C CYS A 6 -14.89 10.48 10.92
N GLN A 7 -16.05 11.13 10.88
CA GLN A 7 -17.35 10.47 10.72
C GLN A 7 -17.55 9.90 9.31
N ARG A 8 -17.12 10.59 8.25
CA ARG A 8 -17.16 10.04 6.88
C ARG A 8 -16.15 8.92 6.64
N LEU A 9 -14.97 9.00 7.26
CA LEU A 9 -13.97 7.92 7.22
C LEU A 9 -14.50 6.62 7.84
N GLY A 10 -15.35 6.69 8.86
CA GLY A 10 -15.83 5.53 9.61
C GLY A 10 -16.57 4.46 8.79
N GLU A 11 -17.18 4.82 7.65
CA GLU A 11 -17.98 3.88 6.85
C GLU A 11 -17.18 3.22 5.69
N SER A 12 -16.01 3.76 5.34
CA SER A 12 -15.21 3.27 4.20
C SER A 12 -13.74 2.95 4.54
N VAL A 13 -13.35 2.93 5.82
CA VAL A 13 -11.98 2.52 6.20
C VAL A 13 -11.92 1.08 6.73
N THR A 14 -10.79 0.43 6.46
CA THR A 14 -10.38 -0.81 7.13
C THR A 14 -9.21 -0.50 8.05
N TRP A 15 -9.29 -0.97 9.30
CA TRP A 15 -8.15 -0.89 10.21
C TRP A 15 -7.20 -2.03 9.93
N LEU A 16 -5.95 -1.72 9.60
CA LEU A 16 -4.90 -2.71 9.41
C LEU A 16 -3.92 -2.66 10.58
N ASP A 17 -3.54 -3.83 11.06
CA ASP A 17 -2.54 -4.08 12.10
C ASP A 17 -1.24 -4.63 11.49
N PHE A 18 -1.02 -4.39 10.20
CA PHE A 18 0.21 -4.74 9.50
C PHE A 18 0.58 -3.72 8.43
N GLY A 19 1.87 -3.61 8.15
CA GLY A 19 2.38 -3.03 6.91
C GLY A 19 2.81 -4.11 5.91
N ILE A 20 3.15 -3.69 4.70
CA ILE A 20 3.61 -4.56 3.62
C ILE A 20 5.10 -4.34 3.39
N LYS A 21 5.86 -5.44 3.35
CA LYS A 21 7.24 -5.44 2.86
C LYS A 21 7.31 -6.21 1.56
N ILE A 22 7.74 -5.57 0.48
CA ILE A 22 8.00 -6.27 -0.79
C ILE A 22 9.33 -7.02 -0.62
N THR A 23 9.32 -8.33 -0.84
CA THR A 23 10.46 -9.21 -0.55
C THR A 23 11.14 -9.75 -1.79
N ARG A 24 10.47 -9.70 -2.94
CA ARG A 24 11.00 -10.19 -4.21
C ARG A 24 10.34 -9.52 -5.41
N LEU A 25 11.02 -9.57 -6.55
CA LEU A 25 10.47 -9.16 -7.84
C LEU A 25 9.51 -10.24 -8.37
N PRO A 26 8.47 -9.86 -9.14
CA PRO A 26 7.60 -10.83 -9.82
C PRO A 26 8.36 -11.57 -10.92
N VAL A 27 7.94 -12.81 -11.20
CA VAL A 27 8.50 -13.62 -12.29
C VAL A 27 7.71 -13.44 -13.59
N ILE A 28 6.64 -12.63 -13.56
CA ILE A 28 5.83 -12.31 -14.74
C ILE A 28 6.41 -11.10 -15.48
N PRO A 29 6.19 -10.98 -16.79
CA PRO A 29 6.53 -9.76 -17.53
C PRO A 29 5.75 -8.56 -16.96
N LEU A 30 6.49 -7.51 -16.60
CA LEU A 30 5.95 -6.23 -16.16
C LEU A 30 6.28 -5.15 -17.17
N CYS A 31 5.52 -4.06 -17.19
CA CYS A 31 5.98 -2.88 -17.91
C CYS A 31 7.20 -2.25 -17.17
N PRO A 32 8.05 -1.48 -17.87
CA PRO A 32 9.27 -0.91 -17.26
C PRO A 32 8.99 -0.11 -15.98
N LYS A 33 7.89 0.65 -15.97
CA LYS A 33 7.46 1.45 -14.81
C LYS A 33 7.17 0.59 -13.58
N GLU A 34 6.38 -0.47 -13.75
CA GLU A 34 6.08 -1.39 -12.65
C GLU A 34 7.34 -2.13 -12.17
N GLN A 35 8.23 -2.50 -13.08
CA GLN A 35 9.49 -3.15 -12.74
C GLN A 35 10.37 -2.25 -11.86
N ASP A 36 10.44 -0.96 -12.18
CA ASP A 36 11.21 0.01 -11.41
C ASP A 36 10.58 0.28 -10.03
N LEU A 37 9.24 0.33 -9.93
CA LEU A 37 8.54 0.40 -8.64
C LEU A 37 8.82 -0.82 -7.77
N TYR A 38 8.68 -2.03 -8.32
CA TYR A 38 8.98 -3.25 -7.57
C TYR A 38 10.43 -3.25 -7.06
N ARG A 39 11.37 -2.81 -7.89
CA ARG A 39 12.78 -2.72 -7.50
C ARG A 39 12.99 -1.72 -6.37
N PHE A 40 12.43 -0.52 -6.49
CA PHE A 40 12.45 0.48 -5.43
C PHE A 40 11.96 -0.09 -4.09
N PHE A 41 10.79 -0.73 -4.09
CA PHE A 41 10.23 -1.27 -2.85
C PHE A 41 11.07 -2.43 -2.28
N VAL A 42 11.52 -3.37 -3.13
CA VAL A 42 12.36 -4.51 -2.69
C VAL A 42 13.69 -4.02 -2.10
N GLU A 43 14.38 -3.11 -2.79
CA GLU A 43 15.68 -2.60 -2.39
C GLU A 43 15.60 -1.66 -1.18
N SER A 44 14.44 -1.05 -0.92
CA SER A 44 14.23 -0.25 0.29
C SER A 44 14.41 -1.06 1.58
N HIS A 45 14.09 -2.36 1.53
CA HIS A 45 13.99 -3.24 2.70
C HIS A 45 13.05 -2.76 3.82
N LEU A 46 12.23 -1.73 3.55
CA LEU A 46 11.31 -1.11 4.49
C LEU A 46 9.95 -1.81 4.53
N VAL A 47 9.21 -1.51 5.60
CA VAL A 47 7.78 -1.85 5.73
C VAL A 47 6.98 -0.61 5.38
N TRP A 48 6.04 -0.76 4.46
CA TRP A 48 5.20 0.33 3.95
C TRP A 48 3.79 0.18 4.49
N LYS A 49 3.16 1.31 4.85
CA LYS A 49 1.73 1.31 5.15
C LYS A 49 0.96 1.13 3.85
N VAL A 50 -0.19 0.46 3.94
CA VAL A 50 -1.12 0.38 2.82
C VAL A 50 -1.80 1.74 2.67
N ASP A 51 -1.73 2.32 1.48
CA ASP A 51 -2.31 3.63 1.19
C ASP A 51 -3.82 3.53 1.00
N HIS A 52 -4.29 2.49 0.30
CA HIS A 52 -5.70 2.17 0.18
C HIS A 52 -5.96 0.70 -0.18
N LEU A 53 -7.21 0.30 -0.03
CA LEU A 53 -7.77 -0.93 -0.57
C LEU A 53 -8.68 -0.58 -1.75
N ASP A 54 -8.64 -1.33 -2.83
CA ASP A 54 -9.64 -1.19 -3.89
C ASP A 54 -10.94 -1.97 -3.60
N ALA A 55 -11.90 -1.88 -4.50
CA ALA A 55 -13.18 -2.57 -4.44
C ALA A 55 -13.08 -4.10 -4.33
N TYR A 56 -11.95 -4.71 -4.70
CA TYR A 56 -11.68 -6.14 -4.58
C TYR A 56 -10.90 -6.51 -3.31
N GLY A 57 -10.56 -5.51 -2.48
CA GLY A 57 -9.76 -5.69 -1.29
C GLY A 57 -8.27 -5.87 -1.57
N GLN A 58 -7.79 -5.52 -2.77
CA GLN A 58 -6.36 -5.54 -3.07
C GLN A 58 -5.67 -4.34 -2.43
N PHE A 59 -4.49 -4.58 -1.87
CA PHE A 59 -3.68 -3.54 -1.23
C PHE A 59 -2.95 -2.72 -2.29
N TRP A 60 -2.92 -1.41 -2.09
CA TRP A 60 -2.17 -0.49 -2.93
C TRP A 60 -1.14 0.27 -2.11
N LEU A 61 0.06 0.38 -2.65
CA LEU A 61 1.16 1.18 -2.13
C LEU A 61 1.36 2.40 -3.05
N CYS A 62 1.73 3.53 -2.46
CA CYS A 62 2.00 4.77 -3.15
C CYS A 62 3.44 5.20 -2.91
N VAL A 63 4.13 5.59 -4.00
CA VAL A 63 5.38 6.33 -3.94
C VAL A 63 5.10 7.73 -4.46
N GLN A 64 5.20 8.73 -3.60
CA GLN A 64 5.13 10.13 -3.99
C GLN A 64 6.55 10.68 -4.16
N TYR A 65 6.87 11.13 -5.37
CA TYR A 65 8.19 11.70 -5.69
C TYR A 65 8.23 13.20 -5.39
N ASP A 66 7.10 13.89 -5.56
CA ASP A 66 6.92 15.30 -5.25
C ASP A 66 5.42 15.64 -5.11
N GLU A 67 5.09 16.92 -4.95
CA GLU A 67 3.72 17.40 -4.75
C GLU A 67 2.72 17.04 -5.86
N GLN A 68 3.18 16.72 -7.07
CA GLN A 68 2.32 16.45 -8.24
C GLN A 68 2.49 15.05 -8.81
N ARG A 69 3.60 14.37 -8.51
CA ARG A 69 3.93 13.08 -9.10
C ARG A 69 3.94 11.98 -8.06
N TYR A 70 3.04 11.03 -8.26
CA TYR A 70 2.98 9.80 -7.50
C TYR A 70 2.77 8.61 -8.42
N GLU A 71 3.14 7.45 -7.93
CA GLU A 71 2.94 6.17 -8.60
C GLU A 71 2.35 5.17 -7.63
N LEU A 72 1.49 4.30 -8.16
CA LEU A 72 0.79 3.29 -7.39
C LEU A 72 1.27 1.91 -7.80
N LEU A 73 1.42 1.04 -6.81
CA LEU A 73 1.73 -0.36 -7.00
C LEU A 73 0.71 -1.21 -6.25
N ALA A 74 0.04 -2.13 -6.97
CA ALA A 74 -0.72 -3.22 -6.36
C ALA A 74 0.19 -4.45 -6.24
N PRO A 75 0.68 -4.82 -5.04
CA PRO A 75 1.59 -5.95 -4.89
C PRO A 75 0.91 -7.26 -5.30
N LEU A 76 1.64 -8.08 -6.06
CA LEU A 76 1.16 -9.37 -6.51
C LEU A 76 1.28 -10.41 -5.38
N PRO A 77 0.38 -11.42 -5.33
CA PRO A 77 0.51 -12.49 -4.36
C PRO A 77 1.89 -13.16 -4.41
N GLY A 78 2.50 -13.36 -3.24
CA GLY A 78 3.81 -13.99 -3.11
C GLY A 78 5.01 -13.06 -3.32
N THR A 79 4.81 -11.80 -3.72
CA THR A 79 5.91 -10.82 -3.83
C THR A 79 6.17 -10.05 -2.54
N TYR A 80 5.30 -10.20 -1.55
CA TYR A 80 5.31 -9.43 -0.33
C TYR A 80 4.95 -10.24 0.90
N GLU A 81 5.33 -9.70 2.06
CA GLU A 81 4.97 -10.21 3.37
C GLU A 81 4.23 -9.12 4.15
N LYS A 82 3.33 -9.56 5.03
CA LYS A 82 2.65 -8.69 6.00
C LYS A 82 3.45 -8.68 7.28
N ILE A 83 3.90 -7.51 7.70
CA ILE A 83 4.66 -7.32 8.92
C ILE A 83 3.74 -6.64 9.94
N LEU A 84 3.47 -7.31 11.05
CA LEU A 84 2.61 -6.79 12.11
C LEU A 84 3.09 -5.41 12.58
N CYS A 85 2.15 -4.51 12.83
CA CYS A 85 2.40 -3.19 13.38
C CYS A 85 1.42 -2.87 14.50
N ASP A 86 1.93 -2.20 15.53
CA ASP A 86 1.17 -1.68 16.66
C ASP A 86 1.57 -0.20 16.85
N PRO A 87 0.64 0.77 16.80
CA PRO A 87 -0.81 0.60 16.72
C PRO A 87 -1.34 0.27 15.31
N PRO A 88 -2.54 -0.35 15.23
CA PRO A 88 -3.30 -0.43 13.98
C PRO A 88 -3.60 0.97 13.41
N TYR A 89 -3.76 1.07 12.10
CA TYR A 89 -4.02 2.32 11.39
C TYR A 89 -5.19 2.19 10.41
N PRO A 90 -5.95 3.29 10.17
CA PRO A 90 -7.06 3.28 9.23
C PRO A 90 -6.53 3.37 7.79
N VAL A 91 -7.13 2.58 6.91
CA VAL A 91 -6.83 2.53 5.47
C VAL A 91 -8.14 2.73 4.69
N PRO A 92 -8.24 3.72 3.79
CA PRO A 92 -9.45 3.95 3.00
C PRO A 92 -9.72 2.80 2.01
N ARG A 93 -11.00 2.55 1.72
CA ARG A 93 -11.47 1.72 0.62
C ARG A 93 -11.97 2.60 -0.52
N HIS A 94 -11.55 2.29 -1.74
CA HIS A 94 -11.91 3.01 -2.97
C HIS A 94 -12.49 2.09 -4.04
#